data_AF-A0A6J5U569-F1
#
_entry.id   AF-A0A6J5U569-F1
#
_cell.length_a   1.000
_cell.length_b   1.000
_cell.length_c   1.000
_cell.angle_alpha   90.00
_cell.angle_beta   90.00
_cell.angle_gamma   90.00
#
_symmetry.space_group_name_H-M   'P 1'
#
loop_
_entity.id
_entity.type
_entity.pdbx_description
1 polymer ?
#
loop_
_entity_poly.entity_id
_entity_poly.type
_entity_poly.pdbx_seq_one_letter_code
_entity_poly.pdbx_strand_id
1 'polypeptide(L)'
;MAKACAHVMPNTYHRLCTWHIMQNAMKHVNNLSRCTSGVRSVLTQFMDYYEEKDEFLVAWESMLDEYNVCGHPWLESIFYLRKKRAMTYYKWSWSARVKTSRISETFNATLKDYLNVDHDVVQFFMHFERVLNDKQYKELEAEYALCQKLPNVIIPVSMVVKA
;
A
#
# COMPACT_ATOMS: atom_id res chain seq x y z
N MET A 1 1.68 -4.34 16.40
CA MET A 1 1.58 -5.19 15.20
C MET A 1 2.89 -5.91 14.90
N ALA A 2 3.98 -5.21 14.55
CA ALA A 2 5.23 -5.83 14.06
C ALA A 2 5.77 -7.02 14.91
N LYS A 3 5.83 -6.91 16.24
CA LYS A 3 6.31 -8.01 17.12
C LYS A 3 5.40 -9.24 17.05
N ALA A 4 4.08 -9.04 17.11
CA ALA A 4 3.12 -10.12 17.01
C ALA A 4 3.17 -10.78 15.62
N CYS A 5 3.22 -9.99 14.54
CA CYS A 5 3.35 -10.52 13.18
C CYS A 5 4.59 -11.37 13.01
N ALA A 6 5.75 -10.94 13.55
CA ALA A 6 6.97 -11.73 13.50
C ALA A 6 6.87 -13.05 14.27
N HIS A 7 6.03 -13.12 15.30
CA HIS A 7 5.79 -14.34 16.07
C HIS A 7 4.85 -15.31 15.35
N VAL A 8 3.71 -14.82 14.83
CA VAL A 8 2.69 -15.68 14.20
C VAL A 8 2.94 -15.97 12.72
N MET A 9 3.69 -15.10 12.04
CA MET A 9 3.98 -15.17 10.61
C MET A 9 5.46 -14.78 10.36
N PRO A 10 6.42 -15.63 10.76
CA PRO A 10 7.85 -15.29 10.78
C PRO A 10 8.43 -14.99 9.38
N ASN A 11 7.83 -15.57 8.33
CA ASN A 11 8.27 -15.36 6.94
C ASN A 11 7.60 -14.16 6.26
N THR A 12 6.84 -13.34 7.01
CA THR A 12 6.13 -12.18 6.47
C THR A 12 6.92 -10.90 6.67
N TYR A 13 7.07 -10.13 5.59
CA TYR A 13 7.66 -8.80 5.66
C TYR A 13 6.60 -7.75 6.04
N HIS A 14 6.62 -7.29 7.29
CA HIS A 14 5.68 -6.27 7.77
C HIS A 14 6.06 -4.86 7.28
N ARG A 15 5.24 -4.31 6.38
CA ARG A 15 5.37 -2.92 5.89
C ARG A 15 4.52 -1.94 6.69
N LEU A 16 4.94 -0.68 6.68
CA LEU A 16 4.11 0.42 7.17
C LEU A 16 3.09 0.81 6.10
N CYS A 17 1.88 1.18 6.52
CA CYS A 17 0.83 1.59 5.61
C CYS A 17 1.13 2.97 5.02
N THR A 18 1.33 3.04 3.70
CA THR A 18 1.58 4.26 2.92
C THR A 18 0.55 5.35 3.17
N TRP A 19 -0.73 4.99 3.30
CA TRP A 19 -1.80 5.95 3.59
C TRP A 19 -1.60 6.65 4.94
N HIS A 20 -1.36 5.88 6.00
CA HIS A 20 -1.10 6.45 7.34
C HIS A 20 0.18 7.28 7.38
N ILE A 21 1.24 6.85 6.69
CA ILE A 21 2.46 7.65 6.53
C ILE A 21 2.11 9.00 5.89
N MET A 22 1.32 9.00 4.84
CA MET A 22 0.96 10.22 4.12
C MET A 22 0.06 11.14 4.97
N GLN A 23 -0.88 10.59 5.73
CA GLN A 23 -1.67 11.38 6.68
C GLN A 23 -0.79 12.06 7.73
N ASN A 24 0.22 11.35 8.25
CA ASN A 24 1.19 11.93 9.18
C ASN A 24 2.09 12.96 8.50
N ALA A 25 2.51 12.73 7.26
CA ALA A 25 3.28 13.70 6.49
C ALA A 25 2.54 15.03 6.38
N MET A 26 1.25 14.99 6.04
CA MET A 26 0.43 16.20 5.94
C MET A 26 0.29 16.95 7.27
N LYS A 27 0.52 16.32 8.42
CA LYS A 27 0.50 17.00 9.72
C LYS A 27 1.84 17.65 10.07
N HIS A 28 2.96 17.06 9.62
CA HIS A 28 4.30 17.48 10.03
C HIS A 28 5.02 18.36 9.01
N VAL A 29 4.75 18.16 7.73
CA VAL A 29 5.55 18.75 6.65
C VAL A 29 4.71 19.43 5.57
N ASN A 30 3.39 19.59 5.75
CA ASN A 30 2.51 20.24 4.75
C ASN A 30 2.82 21.73 4.50
N ASN A 31 3.45 22.40 5.46
CA ASN A 31 3.81 23.82 5.35
C ASN A 31 5.14 24.06 4.62
N LEU A 32 5.69 23.05 3.95
CA LEU A 32 6.87 23.21 3.10
C LEU A 32 6.54 24.09 1.90
N SER A 33 6.65 25.40 2.11
CA SER A 33 6.31 26.48 1.18
C SER A 33 7.04 26.41 -0.16
N ARG A 34 8.17 25.69 -0.21
CA ARG A 34 9.00 25.52 -1.41
C ARG A 34 8.62 24.30 -2.26
N CYS A 35 7.72 23.44 -1.79
CA CYS A 35 7.35 22.21 -2.50
C CYS A 35 6.30 22.47 -3.59
N THR A 36 6.76 22.81 -4.80
CA THR A 36 5.92 23.14 -5.96
C THR A 36 5.04 21.97 -6.42
N SER A 37 5.57 20.73 -6.38
CA SER A 37 4.82 19.51 -6.71
C SER A 37 3.92 19.02 -5.57
N GLY A 38 3.98 19.66 -4.39
CA GLY A 38 3.31 19.22 -3.17
C GLY A 38 4.03 18.07 -2.48
N VAL A 39 4.04 18.14 -1.15
CA VAL A 39 4.78 17.24 -0.24
C VAL A 39 4.37 15.77 -0.42
N ARG A 40 3.09 15.55 -0.72
CA ARG A 40 2.55 14.23 -1.02
C ARG A 40 3.19 13.61 -2.26
N SER A 41 3.40 14.39 -3.31
CA SER A 41 4.00 13.91 -4.56
C SER A 41 5.44 13.48 -4.32
N VAL A 42 6.24 14.37 -3.71
CA VAL A 42 7.65 14.12 -3.39
C VAL A 42 7.81 12.87 -2.54
N LEU A 43 7.07 12.76 -1.43
CA LEU A 43 7.18 11.59 -0.55
C LEU A 43 6.70 10.29 -1.19
N THR A 44 5.77 10.35 -2.15
CA THR A 44 5.31 9.16 -2.88
C THR A 44 6.42 8.60 -3.78
N GLN A 45 7.26 9.45 -4.38
CA GLN A 45 8.42 9.00 -5.15
C GLN A 45 9.36 8.15 -4.29
N PHE A 46 9.63 8.59 -3.06
CA PHE A 46 10.42 7.83 -2.08
C PHE A 46 9.77 6.56 -1.55
N MET A 47 8.50 6.28 -1.89
CA MET A 47 7.85 5.02 -1.54
C MET A 47 7.87 4.03 -2.69
N ASP A 48 7.57 4.49 -3.91
CA ASP A 48 7.22 3.62 -5.03
C ASP A 48 8.16 3.75 -6.25
N TYR A 49 8.97 4.81 -6.38
CA TYR A 49 9.69 5.10 -7.63
C TYR A 49 11.12 4.56 -7.65
N TYR A 50 11.89 4.77 -6.57
CA TYR A 50 13.29 4.36 -6.53
C TYR A 50 13.44 2.86 -6.32
N GLU A 51 14.05 2.17 -7.29
CA GLU A 51 14.31 0.73 -7.23
C GLU A 51 15.66 0.40 -6.60
N GLU A 52 16.66 1.26 -6.80
CA GLU A 52 18.00 1.08 -6.26
C GLU A 52 18.23 1.88 -4.97
N LYS A 53 18.97 1.28 -4.04
CA LYS A 53 19.16 1.85 -2.71
C LYS A 53 19.99 3.12 -2.76
N ASP A 54 21.02 3.13 -3.61
CA ASP A 54 21.94 4.26 -3.73
C ASP A 54 21.23 5.46 -4.37
N GLU A 55 20.45 5.24 -5.43
CA GLU A 55 19.60 6.27 -6.02
C GLU A 55 18.61 6.85 -5.00
N PHE A 56 17.97 5.99 -4.20
CA PHE A 56 17.08 6.42 -3.13
C PHE A 56 17.80 7.32 -2.11
N LEU A 57 19.02 6.95 -1.68
CA LEU A 57 19.77 7.70 -0.68
C LEU A 57 20.22 9.07 -1.21
N VAL A 58 20.78 9.11 -2.42
CA VAL A 58 21.20 10.34 -3.09
C VAL A 58 20.03 11.28 -3.31
N ALA A 59 18.91 10.77 -3.81
CA ALA A 59 17.71 11.58 -4.02
C ALA A 59 17.12 12.08 -2.70
N TRP A 60 17.20 11.28 -1.63
CA TRP A 60 16.71 11.68 -0.31
C TRP A 60 17.50 12.85 0.25
N GLU A 61 18.83 12.79 0.19
CA GLU A 61 19.71 13.88 0.61
C GLU A 61 19.47 15.15 -0.22
N SER A 62 19.39 15.01 -1.55
CA SER A 62 19.11 16.13 -2.45
C SER A 62 17.77 16.82 -2.14
N MET A 63 16.74 16.03 -1.78
CA MET A 63 15.43 16.57 -1.38
C MET A 63 15.52 17.36 -0.06
N LEU A 64 16.31 16.90 0.91
CA LEU A 64 16.49 17.62 2.17
C LEU A 64 17.15 18.98 1.94
N ASP A 65 18.15 19.04 1.06
CA ASP A 65 18.86 20.27 0.70
C ASP A 65 17.98 21.22 -0.12
N GLU A 66 17.27 20.72 -1.14
CA GLU A 66 16.38 21.50 -2.00
C GLU A 66 15.32 22.26 -1.18
N TYR A 67 14.71 21.57 -0.22
CA TYR A 67 13.67 22.14 0.63
C TYR A 67 14.21 22.76 1.93
N ASN A 68 15.52 22.73 2.16
CA ASN A 68 16.17 23.23 3.38
C ASN A 68 15.54 22.66 4.67
N VAL A 69 15.40 21.33 4.71
CA VAL A 69 14.78 20.57 5.80
C VAL A 69 15.73 19.55 6.43
N CYS A 70 17.03 19.73 6.23
CA CYS A 70 18.06 18.97 6.93
C CYS A 70 17.85 19.08 8.45
N GLY A 71 17.87 17.94 9.15
CA GLY A 71 17.61 17.89 10.58
C GLY A 71 16.13 17.94 11.00
N HIS A 72 15.18 17.91 10.05
CA HIS A 72 13.76 17.93 10.41
C HIS A 72 13.37 16.62 11.14
N PRO A 73 12.93 16.66 12.41
CA PRO A 73 12.81 15.46 13.25
C PRO A 73 11.88 14.37 12.69
N TRP A 74 10.80 14.79 12.03
CA TRP A 74 9.88 13.87 11.40
C TRP A 74 10.47 13.22 10.14
N LEU A 75 11.28 13.95 9.35
CA LEU A 75 11.91 13.41 8.15
C LEU A 75 13.03 12.43 8.53
N GLU A 76 13.78 12.71 9.59
CA GLU A 76 14.73 11.75 10.16
C GLU A 76 14.04 10.48 10.64
N SER A 77 12.92 10.64 11.36
CA SER A 77 12.13 9.51 11.86
C SER A 77 11.61 8.63 10.72
N ILE A 78 11.08 9.23 9.65
CA ILE A 78 10.54 8.47 8.51
C ILE A 78 11.67 7.87 7.65
N PHE A 79 12.86 8.48 7.64
CA PHE A 79 14.06 7.92 7.03
C PHE A 79 14.62 6.71 7.81
N TYR A 80 14.60 6.76 9.14
CA TYR A 80 14.96 5.61 9.98
C TYR A 80 14.08 4.39 9.66
N LEU A 81 12.79 4.63 9.36
CA LEU A 81 11.82 3.60 8.99
C LEU A 81 11.88 3.19 7.51
N ARG A 82 12.83 3.68 6.70
CA ARG A 82 12.90 3.46 5.24
C ARG A 82 12.80 1.99 4.82
N LYS A 83 13.44 1.07 5.56
CA LYS A 83 13.38 -0.37 5.28
C LYS A 83 11.93 -0.87 5.23
N LYS A 84 11.07 -0.37 6.12
CA LYS A 84 9.66 -0.81 6.25
C LYS A 84 8.69 -0.10 5.31
N ARG A 85 9.13 0.88 4.50
CA ARG A 85 8.23 1.71 3.67
C ARG A 85 8.66 1.91 2.22
N ALA A 86 9.96 1.88 1.92
CA ALA A 86 10.47 2.21 0.60
C ALA A 86 10.68 0.93 -0.22
N MET A 87 10.17 0.93 -1.45
CA MET A 87 10.15 -0.23 -2.34
C MET A 87 11.52 -0.86 -2.55
N THR A 88 12.58 -0.06 -2.73
CA THR A 88 13.96 -0.56 -2.87
C THR A 88 14.41 -1.53 -1.76
N TYR A 89 13.85 -1.42 -0.55
CA TYR A 89 14.23 -2.29 0.58
C TYR A 89 13.42 -3.58 0.69
N TYR A 90 12.28 -3.68 0.02
CA TYR A 90 11.40 -4.85 0.08
C TYR A 90 11.04 -5.43 -1.29
N LYS A 91 11.64 -4.95 -2.39
CA LYS A 91 11.34 -5.41 -3.77
C LYS A 91 11.47 -6.92 -3.96
N TRP A 92 12.31 -7.58 -3.16
CA TRP A 92 12.49 -9.03 -3.14
C TRP A 92 11.36 -9.80 -2.45
N SER A 93 10.52 -9.12 -1.65
CA SER A 93 9.37 -9.72 -0.99
C SER A 93 8.20 -9.81 -1.96
N TRP A 94 7.66 -11.01 -2.12
CA TRP A 94 6.45 -11.20 -2.91
C TRP A 94 5.28 -10.46 -2.28
N SER A 95 4.51 -9.76 -3.10
CA SER A 95 3.21 -9.21 -2.71
C SER A 95 2.24 -9.34 -3.88
N ALA A 96 0.96 -9.55 -3.61
CA ALA A 96 -0.09 -9.72 -4.62
C ALA A 96 -0.39 -8.45 -5.46
N ARG A 97 0.56 -7.51 -5.57
CA ARG A 97 0.50 -6.22 -6.29
C ARG A 97 -0.67 -5.30 -5.93
N VAL A 98 -1.46 -5.63 -4.92
CA VAL A 98 -2.51 -4.73 -4.46
C VAL A 98 -1.87 -3.66 -3.58
N LYS A 99 -1.83 -2.42 -4.06
CA LYS A 99 -1.43 -1.27 -3.24
C LYS A 99 -2.34 -1.24 -2.02
N THR A 100 -1.78 -1.49 -0.84
CA THR A 100 -2.51 -1.69 0.42
C THR A 100 -3.48 -0.55 0.75
N SER A 101 -3.19 0.68 0.29
CA SER A 101 -4.10 1.83 0.43
C SER A 101 -5.42 1.65 -0.30
N ARG A 102 -5.41 1.10 -1.53
CA ARG A 102 -6.63 0.87 -2.31
C ARG A 102 -7.52 -0.17 -1.65
N ILE A 103 -6.96 -1.21 -1.04
CA ILE A 103 -7.75 -2.24 -0.32
C ILE A 103 -8.42 -1.62 0.90
N SER A 104 -7.67 -0.90 1.74
CA SER A 104 -8.27 -0.28 2.93
C SER A 104 -9.31 0.78 2.53
N GLU A 105 -9.09 1.53 1.46
CA GLU A 105 -10.06 2.54 0.99
C GLU A 105 -11.35 1.89 0.48
N THR A 106 -11.27 0.86 -0.37
CA THR A 106 -12.46 0.16 -0.89
C THR A 106 -13.17 -0.64 0.19
N PHE A 107 -12.41 -1.25 1.10
CA PHE A 107 -12.96 -1.98 2.23
C PHE A 107 -13.66 -1.03 3.20
N ASN A 108 -13.03 0.08 3.58
CA ASN A 108 -13.65 1.09 4.43
C ASN A 108 -14.86 1.74 3.77
N ALA A 109 -14.83 1.98 2.46
CA ALA A 109 -15.98 2.46 1.71
C ALA A 109 -17.13 1.44 1.77
N THR A 110 -16.85 0.16 1.55
CA THR A 110 -17.87 -0.90 1.69
C THR A 110 -18.44 -0.93 3.11
N LEU A 111 -17.59 -0.86 4.14
CA LEU A 111 -18.04 -0.90 5.53
C LEU A 111 -18.94 0.29 5.89
N LYS A 112 -18.67 1.47 5.36
CA LYS A 112 -19.49 2.67 5.62
C LYS A 112 -20.95 2.51 5.19
N ASP A 113 -21.22 1.69 4.18
CA ASP A 113 -22.59 1.43 3.72
C ASP A 113 -23.39 0.57 4.72
N TYR A 114 -22.71 -0.11 5.65
CA TYR A 114 -23.31 -1.06 6.59
C TYR A 114 -23.17 -0.62 8.06
N LEU A 115 -22.25 0.31 8.36
CA LEU A 115 -21.95 0.76 9.71
C LEU A 115 -22.47 2.17 9.97
N ASN A 116 -23.05 2.36 11.16
CA ASN A 116 -23.44 3.66 11.70
C ASN A 116 -22.55 3.99 12.91
N VAL A 117 -22.29 5.28 13.13
CA VAL A 117 -21.55 5.79 14.30
C VAL A 117 -22.26 5.48 15.62
N ASP A 118 -23.58 5.31 15.59
CA ASP A 118 -24.39 4.99 16.78
C ASP A 118 -24.43 3.49 17.10
N HIS A 119 -23.79 2.63 16.29
CA HIS A 119 -23.76 1.20 16.55
C HIS A 119 -22.92 0.86 17.77
N ASP A 120 -23.47 0.06 18.67
CA ASP A 120 -22.69 -0.59 19.71
C ASP A 120 -21.77 -1.69 19.15
N VAL A 121 -20.90 -2.25 19.99
CA VAL A 121 -19.93 -3.28 19.57
C VAL A 121 -20.61 -4.54 19.02
N VAL A 122 -21.75 -4.94 19.57
CA VAL A 122 -22.49 -6.13 19.12
C VAL A 122 -23.09 -5.87 17.75
N GLN A 123 -23.74 -4.72 17.57
CA GLN A 123 -24.28 -4.26 16.31
C GLN A 123 -23.19 -4.14 15.25
N PHE A 124 -22.01 -3.60 15.61
CA PHE A 124 -20.86 -3.56 14.72
C PHE A 124 -20.52 -4.95 14.17
N PHE A 125 -20.38 -5.97 15.03
CA PHE A 125 -20.05 -7.32 14.57
C PHE A 125 -21.16 -7.95 13.74
N MET A 126 -22.43 -7.73 14.09
CA MET A 126 -23.57 -8.19 13.27
C MET A 126 -23.53 -7.61 11.85
N HIS A 127 -23.26 -6.30 11.73
CA HIS A 127 -23.17 -5.63 10.42
C HIS A 127 -21.89 -6.00 9.68
N PHE A 128 -20.79 -6.23 10.39
CA PHE A 128 -19.54 -6.73 9.81
C PHE A 128 -19.71 -8.13 9.20
N GLU A 129 -20.40 -9.04 9.89
CA GLU A 129 -20.70 -10.38 9.36
C GLU A 129 -21.57 -10.31 8.10
N ARG A 130 -22.52 -9.38 8.02
CA ARG A 130 -23.31 -9.16 6.78
C ARG A 130 -22.42 -8.76 5.61
N VAL A 131 -21.47 -7.84 5.83
CA VAL A 131 -20.49 -7.46 4.80
C VAL A 131 -19.66 -8.66 4.35
N LEU A 132 -19.23 -9.50 5.29
CA LEU A 132 -18.46 -10.70 4.97
C LEU A 132 -19.27 -11.67 4.10
N ASN A 133 -20.53 -11.94 4.48
CA ASN A 133 -21.43 -12.82 3.73
C ASN A 133 -21.67 -12.30 2.31
N ASP A 134 -21.90 -10.99 2.14
CA ASP A 134 -22.10 -10.39 0.81
C ASP A 134 -20.84 -10.50 -0.06
N LYS A 135 -19.65 -10.42 0.52
CA LYS A 135 -18.38 -10.61 -0.22
C LYS A 135 -18.19 -12.06 -0.62
N GLN A 136 -18.43 -13.00 0.29
CA GLN A 136 -18.34 -14.44 0.02
C GLN A 136 -19.34 -14.88 -1.05
N TYR A 137 -20.56 -14.36 -1.02
CA TYR A 137 -21.56 -14.64 -2.03
C TYR A 137 -21.13 -14.14 -3.42
N LYS A 138 -20.60 -12.91 -3.51
CA LYS A 138 -20.06 -12.37 -4.77
C LYS A 138 -18.83 -13.12 -5.29
N GLU A 139 -17.98 -13.61 -4.39
CA GLU A 139 -16.86 -14.48 -4.73
C GLU A 139 -17.37 -15.81 -5.32
N LEU A 140 -18.35 -16.43 -4.69
CA LEU A 140 -18.98 -17.66 -5.18
C LEU A 140 -19.64 -17.48 -6.56
N GLU A 141 -20.36 -16.38 -6.77
CA GLU A 141 -20.94 -16.04 -8.08
C GLU A 141 -19.85 -15.88 -9.16
N ALA A 142 -18.73 -15.23 -8.81
CA ALA A 142 -17.61 -15.05 -9.73
C ALA A 142 -16.90 -16.37 -10.06
N GLU A 143 -16.66 -17.23 -9.06
CA GLU A 143 -16.10 -18.58 -9.24
C GLU A 143 -17.00 -19.44 -10.12
N TYR A 144 -18.30 -19.46 -9.85
CA TYR A 144 -19.27 -20.19 -10.67
C TYR A 144 -19.27 -19.70 -12.12
N ALA A 145 -19.23 -18.38 -12.33
CA ALA A 145 -19.14 -17.79 -13.67
C ALA A 145 -17.81 -18.11 -14.38
N LEU A 146 -16.71 -18.32 -13.65
CA LEU A 146 -15.43 -18.75 -14.22
C LEU A 146 -15.46 -20.20 -14.69
N CYS A 147 -16.16 -21.10 -13.97
CA CYS A 147 -16.34 -22.49 -14.40
C CYS A 147 -17.07 -22.60 -15.75
N GLN A 148 -17.87 -21.60 -16.12
CA GLN A 148 -18.59 -21.55 -17.40
C GLN A 148 -17.77 -20.92 -18.54
N LYS A 149 -16.58 -20.39 -18.25
CA LYS A 149 -15.72 -19.75 -19.24
C LYS A 149 -14.55 -20.66 -19.58
N LEU A 150 -14.22 -20.74 -20.87
CA LEU A 150 -12.98 -21.39 -21.28
C LEU A 150 -11.80 -20.57 -20.74
N PRO A 151 -10.77 -21.21 -20.15
CA PRO A 151 -9.59 -20.49 -19.72
C PRO A 151 -8.92 -19.83 -20.93
N ASN A 152 -8.61 -18.54 -20.82
CA ASN A 152 -7.81 -17.84 -21.82
C ASN A 152 -6.37 -18.35 -21.74
N VAL A 153 -6.05 -19.37 -22.54
CA VAL A 153 -4.70 -19.90 -22.67
C VAL A 153 -3.97 -19.06 -23.71
N ILE A 154 -3.01 -18.24 -23.26
CA ILE A 154 -2.05 -17.60 -24.16
C ILE A 154 -1.01 -18.66 -24.51
N ILE A 155 -1.13 -19.26 -25.69
CA ILE A 155 -0.12 -20.18 -26.22
C ILE A 155 0.92 -19.33 -26.95
N PRO A 156 2.19 -19.26 -26.47
CA PRO A 156 3.25 -18.63 -27.23
C PRO A 156 3.55 -19.50 -28.46
N VAL A 157 3.06 -19.09 -29.64
CA VAL A 157 3.37 -19.75 -30.90
C VAL A 157 4.69 -19.18 -31.42
N SER A 158 5.75 -20.00 -31.50
CA SER A 158 6.94 -19.64 -32.26
C SER A 158 6.58 -19.65 -33.75
N MET A 159 6.53 -18.48 -34.38
CA MET A 159 6.40 -18.42 -35.83
C MET A 159 7.67 -19.03 -36.44
N VAL A 160 7.54 -20.20 -37.07
CA VAL A 160 8.60 -20.79 -37.87
C VAL A 160 8.79 -19.88 -39.09
N VAL A 161 9.85 -19.07 -39.08
CA VAL A 161 10.30 -18.34 -40.26
C VAL A 161 10.81 -19.38 -41.25
N LYS A 162 10.06 -19.58 -42.35
CA LYS A 162 10.55 -20.42 -43.46
C LYS A 162 11.74 -19.71 -44.11
N ALA A 163 12.85 -20.44 -44.21
CA ALA A 163 14.07 -20.06 -44.91
C ALA A 163 13.85 -19.98 -46.43
#